data_AF-A0A6V7CFS7-F1
#
_entry.id   AF-A0A6V7CFS7-F1
#
_cell.length_a   1.000
_cell.length_b   1.000
_cell.length_c   1.000
_cell.angle_alpha   90.00
_cell.angle_beta   90.00
_cell.angle_gamma   90.00
#
_symmetry.space_group_name_H-M   'P 1'
#
loop_
_entity.id
_entity.type
_entity.pdbx_description
1 polymer ?
#
loop_
_entity_poly.entity_id
_entity_poly.type
_entity_poly.pdbx_seq_one_letter_code
_entity_poly.pdbx_strand_id
1 'polypeptide(L)' 'MSTTVHYLYDPLCGWCYGATAVVSALQARADVTLELLPAGLFLGAGARAMDDTFAGYA' A
#
# COMPACT_ATOMS: atom_id res chain seq x y z
N MET A 1 -14.11 10.02 19.82
CA MET A 1 -13.24 10.78 18.91
C MET A 1 -12.59 9.76 17.98
N SER A 2 -12.68 9.93 16.66
CA SER A 2 -12.10 8.97 15.70
C SER A 2 -10.74 9.48 15.23
N THR A 3 -9.77 8.58 15.06
CA THR A 3 -8.45 8.88 14.47
C THR A 3 -8.45 8.45 13.02
N THR A 4 -8.12 9.38 12.10
CA THR A 4 -7.93 9.04 10.69
C THR A 4 -6.51 8.50 10.46
N VAL A 5 -6.41 7.31 9.88
CA VAL A 5 -5.15 6.72 9.42
C VAL A 5 -5.18 6.68 7.89
N HIS A 6 -4.23 7.38 7.27
CA HIS A 6 -4.05 7.35 5.82
C HIS A 6 -3.06 6.23 5.48
N TYR A 7 -3.52 5.22 4.76
CA TYR A 7 -2.69 4.10 4.30
C TYR A 7 -2.31 4.31 2.84
N LEU A 8 -1.10 4.82 2.61
CA LEU A 8 -0.48 4.90 1.30
C LEU A 8 0.01 3.51 0.89
N TYR A 9 -0.47 3.01 -0.24
CA TYR A 9 -0.15 1.65 -0.69
C TYR A 9 -0.09 1.52 -2.21
N ASP A 10 0.52 0.42 -2.68
CA ASP A 10 0.40 -0.02 -4.06
C ASP A 10 0.10 -1.53 -4.08
N PRO A 11 -0.85 -2.02 -4.91
CA PRO A 11 -1.19 -3.44 -4.97
C PRO A 11 -0.03 -4.37 -5.33
N LEU A 12 0.99 -3.85 -6.01
CA LEU A 12 2.18 -4.62 -6.43
C LEU A 12 3.34 -4.49 -5.43
N CYS A 13 3.16 -3.78 -4.30
CA CYS A 13 4.20 -3.60 -3.29
C CYS A 13 4.24 -4.77 -2.30
N GLY A 14 5.37 -5.50 -2.24
CA GLY A 14 5.57 -6.60 -1.30
C GLY A 14 5.51 -6.20 0.18
N TRP A 15 5.95 -4.98 0.53
CA TRP A 15 5.81 -4.46 1.89
C TRP A 15 4.36 -4.14 2.24
N CYS A 16 3.56 -3.65 1.29
CA CYS A 16 2.12 -3.47 1.48
C CYS A 16 1.43 -4.81 1.71
N TYR A 17 1.80 -5.86 0.95
CA TYR A 17 1.34 -7.22 1.20
C TYR A 17 1.68 -7.69 2.62
N GLY A 18 2.93 -7.50 3.07
CA GLY A 18 3.35 -7.85 4.44
C GLY A 18 2.60 -7.09 5.54
N ALA A 19 2.15 -5.86 5.26
CA ALA A 19 1.38 -5.05 6.19
C ALA A 19 -0.12 -5.44 6.30
N THR A 20 -0.62 -6.35 5.45
CA THR A 20 -2.06 -6.67 5.34
C THR A 20 -2.70 -6.99 6.70
N ALA A 21 -2.05 -7.78 7.55
CA ALA A 21 -2.59 -8.13 8.86
C ALA A 21 -2.82 -6.90 9.77
N VAL A 22 -1.89 -5.93 9.74
CA VAL A 22 -1.99 -4.69 10.51
C VAL A 22 -3.11 -3.80 9.96
N VAL A 23 -3.20 -3.70 8.63
CA VAL A 23 -4.25 -2.91 7.96
C VAL A 23 -5.63 -3.48 8.26
N SER A 24 -5.80 -4.80 8.21
CA SER A 24 -7.05 -5.47 8.62
C SER A 24 -7.39 -5.24 10.08
N ALA A 25 -6.40 -5.27 10.98
CA ALA A 25 -6.62 -4.99 12.39
C ALA A 25 -7.05 -3.52 12.63
N LEU A 26 -6.48 -2.56 11.89
CA LEU A 26 -6.88 -1.16 11.95
C LEU A 26 -8.31 -0.95 11.42
N GLN A 27 -8.67 -1.61 10.33
CA GLN A 27 -10.02 -1.53 9.75
C GLN A 27 -11.11 -2.06 10.70
N ALA A 28 -10.77 -3.01 11.57
CA ALA A 28 -11.71 -3.58 12.54
C ALA A 28 -11.96 -2.69 13.78
N ARG A 29 -11.20 -1.60 13.95
CA ARG A 29 -11.32 -0.72 15.11
C ARG A 29 -12.43 0.32 14.91
N ALA A 30 -13.34 0.41 15.87
CA ALA A 30 -14.45 1.37 15.85
C ALA A 30 -14.01 2.85 16.02
N ASP A 31 -12.80 3.09 16.51
CA ASP A 31 -12.23 4.42 16.73
C ASP A 31 -11.24 4.86 15.65
N VAL A 32 -11.13 4.08 14.56
CA VAL A 32 -10.24 4.38 13.43
C VAL A 32 -11.02 4.52 12.14
N THR A 33 -10.77 5.63 11.43
CA THR A 33 -11.15 5.78 10.03
C THR A 33 -9.93 5.47 9.18
N LEU A 34 -9.96 4.34 8.45
CA LEU A 34 -8.88 3.96 7.54
C LEU A 34 -9.15 4.51 6.14
N GLU A 35 -8.33 5.45 5.68
CA GLU A 35 -8.39 5.99 4.32
C GLU A 35 -7.30 5.36 3.44
N LEU A 36 -7.71 4.75 2.34
CA LEU A 36 -6.81 4.05 1.41
C LEU A 36 -6.36 5.01 0.32
N LEU A 37 -5.04 5.21 0.19
CA LEU A 37 -4.44 6.09 -0.80
C LEU A 37 -3.55 5.26 -1.76
N PRO A 38 -4.03 4.89 -2.95
CA PRO A 38 -3.20 4.20 -3.93
C PRO A 38 -2.13 5.15 -4.49
N ALA A 39 -0.86 4.77 -4.35
CA ALA A 39 0.30 5.61 -4.66
C ALA A 39 0.81 5.49 -6.10
N GLY A 40 0.55 4.36 -6.77
CA GLY A 40 1.04 4.11 -8.12
C GLY A 40 2.56 3.95 -8.19
N LEU A 41 3.12 3.04 -7.39
CA LEU A 41 4.56 2.77 -7.29
C LEU A 41 5.21 2.47 -8.64
N PHE A 42 4.45 1.84 -9.55
CA PHE A 42 4.90 1.43 -10.88
C PHE A 42 4.22 2.24 -12.01
N LEU A 43 3.68 3.42 -11.70
CA LEU A 43 2.96 4.26 -12.66
C LEU A 43 3.61 5.64 -12.83
N GLY A 44 3.66 6.14 -14.07
CA GLY A 44 4.08 7.50 -14.38
C GLY A 44 5.57 7.67 -14.74
N ALA A 45 6.00 8.93 -14.79
CA ALA A 45 7.35 9.28 -15.21
C ALA A 45 8.39 8.80 -14.18
N GLY A 46 9.40 8.07 -14.66
CA GLY A 46 10.46 7.50 -13.81
C GLY A 46 10.09 6.20 -13.09
N ALA A 47 8.85 5.71 -13.25
CA ALA A 47 8.48 4.39 -12.77
C ALA A 47 9.13 3.29 -13.61
N ARG A 48 9.54 2.21 -12.95
CA ARG A 48 10.00 0.98 -13.62
C ARG A 48 8.78 0.12 -13.92
N ALA A 49 8.72 -0.44 -15.12
CA ALA A 49 7.67 -1.38 -15.48
C ALA A 49 7.81 -2.66 -14.66
N MET A 50 6.69 -3.21 -14.22
CA MET A 50 6.62 -4.53 -13.60
C MET A 50 6.60 -5.60 -14.70
N ASP A 51 7.73 -5.79 -15.37
CA ASP A 51 7.95 -6.79 -16.42
C ASP A 51 8.97 -7.86 -15.99
N ASP A 52 9.31 -8.79 -16.88
CA ASP A 52 10.24 -9.88 -16.59
C ASP A 52 11.64 -9.40 -16.17
N THR A 53 12.03 -8.18 -16.54
CA THR A 53 13.33 -7.59 -16.18
C THR A 53 13.35 -6.99 -14.79
N PHE A 54 12.18 -6.74 -14.18
CA PHE A 54 12.06 -6.11 -12.87
C PHE A 54 12.79 -6.88 -11.77
N ALA A 55 12.84 -8.21 -11.87
CA ALA A 55 13.54 -9.09 -10.93
C ALA A 55 15.04 -8.77 -10.79
N GLY A 56 15.65 -8.08 -11.77
CA GLY A 56 17.04 -7.61 -11.67
C GLY A 56 17.26 -6.45 -10.69
N TYR A 57 16.19 -5.85 -10.14
CA TYR A 57 16.24 -4.71 -9.22
C TYR A 57 15.72 -5.01 -7.81
N ALA A 58 15.18 -6.22 -7.58
CA ALA A 58 14.55 -6.63 -6.33
C ALA A 58 15.51 -7.40 -5.41
#